data_AF-A0A1G3R8M1-F1
#
_entry.id   AF-A0A1G3R8M1-F1
#
_cell.length_a   1.000
_cell.length_b   1.000
_cell.length_c   1.000
_cell.angle_alpha   90.00
_cell.angle_beta   90.00
_cell.angle_gamma   90.00
#
_symmetry.space_group_name_H-M   'P 1'
#
loop_
_entity.id
_entity.type
_entity.pdbx_description
1 polymer ?
#
loop_
_entity_poly.entity_id
_entity_poly.type
_entity_poly.pdbx_seq_one_letter_code
_entity_poly.pdbx_strand_id
1 'polypeptide(L)'
;MRVYPFLRQVSSFTGRLLAFSFLLSLLLTFLWLAGNAQGFLDTTQATILACLRWTLLVELAAGVWTAGILVARSVSEHRWFPVRLVLTVVSLAAGVFLLASLGFLQAWLQP
;
A
#
# COMPACT_ATOMS: atom_id res chain seq x y z
N MET A 1 10.83 12.09 29.50
CA MET A 1 9.58 11.44 29.02
C MET A 1 8.82 12.38 28.07
N ARG A 2 9.07 12.29 26.75
CA ARG A 2 8.35 13.04 25.70
C ARG A 2 8.10 12.20 24.42
N VAL A 3 8.23 10.88 24.51
CA VAL A 3 8.18 9.97 23.35
C VAL A 3 6.74 9.63 22.92
N TYR A 4 5.79 9.68 23.85
CA TYR A 4 4.37 9.39 23.62
C TYR A 4 3.67 10.26 22.56
N PRO A 5 3.78 11.61 22.55
CA PRO A 5 3.13 12.43 21.52
C PRO A 5 3.71 12.18 20.13
N PHE A 6 5.03 11.94 20.04
CA PHE A 6 5.71 11.66 18.78
C PHE A 6 5.27 10.32 18.18
N LEU A 7 5.28 9.23 18.96
CA LEU A 7 4.80 7.92 18.51
C LEU A 7 3.34 7.96 18.07
N ARG A 8 2.50 8.73 18.76
CA ARG A 8 1.08 8.90 18.39
C ARG A 8 0.92 9.62 17.06
N GLN A 9 1.63 10.74 16.84
CA GLN A 9 1.61 11.47 15.57
C GLN A 9 2.14 10.62 14.41
N VAL A 10 3.28 9.95 14.60
CA VAL A 10 3.87 9.09 13.58
C VAL A 10 2.92 7.93 13.23
N SER A 11 2.28 7.27 14.21
CA SER A 11 1.31 6.20 13.93
C SER A 11 0.07 6.70 13.16
N SER A 12 -0.37 7.93 13.44
CA SER A 12 -1.51 8.53 12.73
C SER A 12 -1.14 8.93 11.31
N PHE A 13 0.05 9.48 11.11
CA PHE A 13 0.54 9.87 9.79
C PHE A 13 0.74 8.63 8.91
N THR A 14 1.41 7.61 9.44
CA THR A 14 1.71 6.36 8.71
C THR A 14 0.44 5.57 8.39
N GLY A 15 -0.54 5.52 9.30
CA GLY A 15 -1.85 4.92 9.00
C GLY A 15 -2.64 5.67 7.91
N ARG A 16 -2.57 7.01 7.88
CA ARG A 16 -3.18 7.81 6.80
C ARG A 16 -2.46 7.62 5.47
N LEU A 17 -1.12 7.58 5.51
CA LEU A 17 -0.30 7.31 4.33
C LEU A 17 -0.62 5.93 3.75
N LEU A 18 -0.73 4.90 4.59
CA LEU A 18 -1.10 3.56 4.18
C LEU A 18 -2.48 3.55 3.50
N ALA A 19 -3.49 4.16 4.13
CA ALA A 19 -4.83 4.25 3.55
C ALA A 19 -4.85 5.03 2.23
N PHE A 20 -4.13 6.15 2.15
CA PHE A 20 -4.01 6.94 0.94
C PHE A 20 -3.33 6.16 -0.18
N SER A 21 -2.21 5.50 0.11
CA SER A 21 -1.48 4.68 -0.87
C SER A 21 -2.32 3.50 -1.35
N PHE A 22 -3.09 2.85 -0.48
CA PHE A 22 -4.02 1.78 -0.85
C PHE A 22 -5.17 2.27 -1.76
N LEU A 23 -5.77 3.42 -1.43
CA LEU A 23 -6.81 4.01 -2.29
C LEU A 23 -6.23 4.44 -3.64
N LEU A 24 -5.02 4.99 -3.64
CA LEU A 24 -4.33 5.39 -4.86
C LEU A 24 -3.95 4.17 -5.71
N SER A 25 -3.50 3.06 -5.11
CA SER A 25 -3.19 1.82 -5.83
C SER A 25 -4.45 1.24 -6.48
N LEU A 26 -5.58 1.19 -5.76
CA LEU A 26 -6.88 0.80 -6.34
C LEU A 26 -7.31 1.70 -7.49
N LEU A 27 -7.18 3.02 -7.34
CA LEU A 27 -7.52 3.98 -8.40
C LEU A 27 -6.66 3.78 -9.65
N LEU A 28 -5.36 3.58 -9.48
CA LEU A 28 -4.43 3.34 -10.59
C LEU A 28 -4.69 2.00 -11.28
N THR A 29 -5.02 0.94 -10.53
CA THR A 29 -5.46 -0.34 -11.10
C THR A 29 -6.74 -0.17 -11.91
N PHE A 30 -7.71 0.58 -11.40
CA PHE A 30 -8.95 0.86 -12.12
C PHE A 30 -8.69 1.66 -13.41
N LEU A 31 -7.88 2.72 -13.34
CA LEU A 31 -7.51 3.53 -14.50
C LEU A 31 -6.76 2.71 -15.57
N TRP A 32 -5.90 1.79 -15.15
CA TRP A 32 -5.23 0.87 -16.05
C TRP A 32 -6.23 -0.03 -16.79
N LEU A 33 -7.13 -0.70 -16.06
CA LEU A 33 -8.16 -1.56 -16.64
C LEU A 33 -9.11 -0.80 -17.59
N ALA A 34 -9.61 0.35 -17.14
CA ALA A 34 -10.53 1.18 -17.91
C ALA A 34 -9.85 1.78 -19.14
N GLY A 35 -8.63 2.28 -19.00
CA GLY A 35 -7.87 2.84 -20.11
C GLY A 35 -7.50 1.77 -21.14
N ASN A 36 -7.18 0.54 -20.70
CA ASN A 36 -6.95 -0.57 -21.62
C ASN A 36 -8.23 -0.92 -22.40
N ALA A 37 -9.39 -0.97 -21.75
CA ALA A 37 -10.69 -1.20 -22.41
C ALA A 37 -11.07 -0.06 -23.38
N GLN A 38 -10.61 1.16 -23.14
CA GLN A 38 -10.86 2.33 -23.99
C GLN A 38 -9.80 2.53 -25.08
N GLY A 39 -8.78 1.67 -25.16
CA GLY A 39 -7.72 1.77 -26.17
C GLY A 39 -6.78 2.98 -25.96
N PHE A 40 -6.48 3.33 -24.71
CA PHE A 40 -5.48 4.36 -24.40
C PHE A 40 -4.12 4.02 -25.02
N LEU A 41 -3.34 5.06 -25.32
CA LEU A 41 -1.97 4.92 -25.82
C LEU A 41 -1.11 4.07 -24.88
N ASP A 42 -0.26 3.23 -25.46
CA ASP A 42 0.63 2.32 -24.72
C ASP A 42 1.54 3.08 -23.73
N THR A 43 1.96 4.30 -24.08
CA THR A 43 2.78 5.15 -23.21
C THR A 43 2.05 5.62 -21.97
N THR A 44 0.75 5.94 -22.07
CA THR A 44 -0.11 6.28 -20.94
C THR A 44 -0.31 5.07 -20.04
N GLN A 45 -0.57 3.90 -20.62
CA GLN A 45 -0.72 2.64 -19.88
C GLN A 45 0.56 2.24 -19.14
N ALA A 46 1.72 2.36 -19.79
CA ALA A 46 3.02 2.12 -19.16
C ALA A 46 3.30 3.09 -18.01
N THR A 47 2.90 4.36 -18.14
CA THR A 47 3.05 5.37 -17.08
C THR A 47 2.18 5.04 -15.87
N ILE A 48 0.91 4.65 -16.10
CA ILE A 48 -0.01 4.22 -15.03
C ILE A 48 0.54 3.00 -14.29
N LEU A 49 1.08 2.00 -15.02
CA LEU A 49 1.72 0.82 -14.44
C LEU A 49 2.96 1.18 -13.61
N ALA A 50 3.81 2.09 -14.10
CA ALA A 50 4.98 2.54 -13.37
C ALA A 50 4.60 3.27 -12.07
N CYS A 51 3.62 4.17 -12.14
CA CYS A 51 3.05 4.83 -10.96
C CYS A 51 2.48 3.80 -9.97
N LEU A 52 1.68 2.83 -10.45
CA LEU A 52 1.08 1.79 -9.63
C LEU A 52 2.15 0.99 -8.88
N ARG A 53 3.23 0.59 -9.57
CA ARG A 53 4.36 -0.13 -8.95
C ARG A 53 4.98 0.69 -7.82
N TRP A 54 5.26 1.96 -8.03
CA TRP A 54 5.83 2.82 -6.98
C TRP A 54 4.87 3.02 -5.81
N THR A 55 3.59 3.24 -6.09
CA THR A 55 2.55 3.37 -5.06
C THR A 55 2.46 2.09 -4.21
N LEU A 56 2.48 0.91 -4.83
CA LEU A 56 2.46 -0.37 -4.12
C LEU A 56 3.71 -0.57 -3.26
N LEU A 57 4.90 -0.19 -3.73
CA LEU A 57 6.13 -0.26 -2.93
C LEU A 57 6.05 0.65 -1.69
N VAL A 58 5.53 1.87 -1.87
CA VAL A 58 5.30 2.81 -0.76
C VAL A 58 4.26 2.26 0.21
N GLU A 59 3.19 1.65 -0.30
CA GLU A 59 2.15 1.00 0.51
C GLU A 59 2.74 -0.13 1.36
N LEU A 60 3.55 -1.00 0.77
CA LEU A 60 4.21 -2.09 1.50
C LEU A 60 5.16 -1.57 2.58
N ALA A 61 5.99 -0.58 2.24
CA ALA A 61 6.90 0.04 3.21
C ALA A 61 6.13 0.69 4.38
N ALA A 62 5.08 1.45 4.07
CA ALA A 62 4.23 2.08 5.07
C ALA A 62 3.46 1.04 5.92
N GLY A 63 3.02 -0.06 5.31
CA GLY A 63 2.29 -1.14 5.97
C GLY A 63 3.18 -1.90 6.95
N VAL A 64 4.40 -2.28 6.55
CA VAL A 64 5.39 -2.93 7.41
C VAL A 64 5.75 -2.01 8.59
N TRP A 65 5.97 -0.72 8.32
CA TRP A 65 6.27 0.27 9.36
C TRP A 65 5.10 0.44 10.35
N THR A 66 3.87 0.52 9.85
CA THR A 66 2.65 0.65 10.67
C THR A 66 2.44 -0.61 11.52
N ALA A 67 2.66 -1.79 10.95
CA ALA A 67 2.59 -3.06 11.68
C ALA A 67 3.62 -3.11 12.82
N GLY A 68 4.87 -2.71 12.56
CA GLY A 68 5.93 -2.64 13.58
C GLY A 68 5.56 -1.69 14.73
N ILE A 69 5.03 -0.51 14.42
CA ILE A 69 4.54 0.44 15.45
C ILE A 69 3.39 -0.15 16.25
N LEU A 70 2.42 -0.81 15.60
CA LEU A 70 1.28 -1.42 16.30
C LEU A 70 1.72 -2.52 17.26
N VAL A 71 2.67 -3.38 16.85
CA VAL A 71 3.24 -4.42 17.71
C VAL A 71 3.99 -3.80 18.89
N ALA A 72 4.87 -2.83 18.63
CA ALA A 72 5.62 -2.13 19.69
C ALA A 72 4.70 -1.46 20.71
N ARG A 73 3.62 -0.81 20.24
CA ARG A 73 2.62 -0.19 21.12
C ARG A 73 1.77 -1.22 21.86
N SER A 74 1.45 -2.36 21.25
CA SER A 74 0.70 -3.42 21.92
C SER A 74 1.47 -4.01 23.10
N VAL A 75 2.79 -4.18 22.95
CA VAL A 75 3.68 -4.65 24.03
C VAL A 75 3.84 -3.57 25.11
N SER A 76 4.09 -2.32 24.71
CA SER A 76 4.36 -1.24 25.66
C SER A 76 3.12 -0.75 26.42
N GLU A 77 1.95 -0.66 25.77
CA GLU A 77 0.73 -0.10 26.35
C GLU A 77 -0.23 -1.20 26.88
N HIS A 78 0.10 -2.49 26.70
CA HIS A 78 -0.79 -3.64 26.99
C HIS A 78 -2.20 -3.51 26.39
N ARG A 79 -2.35 -2.67 25.35
CA ARG A 79 -3.60 -2.42 24.65
C ARG A 79 -3.52 -2.97 23.24
N TRP A 80 -4.45 -3.84 22.92
CA TRP A 80 -4.56 -4.44 21.61
C TRP A 80 -5.35 -3.53 20.67
N PHE A 81 -4.87 -3.42 19.43
CA PHE A 81 -5.54 -2.69 18.35
C PHE A 81 -5.87 -3.63 17.17
N PRO A 82 -6.75 -4.63 17.38
CA PRO A 82 -6.95 -5.72 16.43
C PRO A 82 -7.47 -5.24 15.08
N VAL A 83 -8.42 -4.29 15.06
CA VAL A 83 -8.99 -3.75 13.82
C VAL A 83 -7.91 -3.12 12.93
N ARG A 84 -7.01 -2.32 13.52
CA ARG A 84 -5.94 -1.67 12.76
C ARG A 84 -4.95 -2.69 12.22
N LEU A 85 -4.63 -3.71 13.01
CA LEU A 85 -3.71 -4.77 12.60
C LEU A 85 -4.30 -5.59 11.45
N VAL A 86 -5.58 -5.98 11.53
CA VAL A 86 -6.28 -6.67 10.44
C VAL A 86 -6.29 -5.83 9.17
N LEU A 87 -6.63 -4.54 9.27
CA LEU A 87 -6.61 -3.64 8.10
C LEU A 87 -5.22 -3.51 7.48
N THR A 88 -4.17 -3.39 8.28
CA THR A 88 -2.78 -3.34 7.78
C THR A 88 -2.38 -4.65 7.11
N VAL A 89 -2.75 -5.80 7.68
CA VAL A 89 -2.46 -7.11 7.09
C VAL A 89 -3.21 -7.29 5.77
N VAL A 90 -4.49 -6.90 5.69
CA VAL A 90 -5.29 -6.99 4.47
C VAL A 90 -4.71 -6.08 3.37
N SER A 91 -4.34 -4.84 3.70
CA SER A 91 -3.69 -3.92 2.75
C SER A 91 -2.34 -4.48 2.27
N LEU A 92 -1.49 -5.00 3.17
CA LEU A 92 -0.23 -5.64 2.77
C LEU A 92 -0.46 -6.84 1.86
N ALA A 93 -1.40 -7.72 2.20
CA ALA A 93 -1.73 -8.90 1.39
C ALA A 93 -2.23 -8.49 0.00
N ALA A 94 -3.12 -7.50 -0.08
CA ALA A 94 -3.61 -6.96 -1.34
C ALA A 94 -2.48 -6.31 -2.16
N GLY A 95 -1.61 -5.53 -1.51
CA GLY A 95 -0.47 -4.89 -2.15
C GLY A 95 0.54 -5.90 -2.72
N VAL A 96 0.86 -6.95 -1.98
CA VAL A 96 1.71 -8.06 -2.45
C VAL A 96 1.05 -8.79 -3.61
N PHE A 97 -0.25 -9.09 -3.51
CA PHE A 97 -0.99 -9.77 -4.57
C PHE A 97 -1.01 -8.94 -5.87
N LEU A 98 -1.25 -7.63 -5.77
CA LEU A 98 -1.22 -6.71 -6.91
C LEU A 98 0.18 -6.62 -7.52
N LEU A 99 1.23 -6.52 -6.70
CA LEU A 99 2.62 -6.53 -7.18
C LEU A 99 3.00 -7.84 -7.86
N ALA A 100 2.59 -8.99 -7.32
CA ALA A 100 2.82 -10.30 -7.92
C ALA A 100 2.09 -10.43 -9.27
N SER A 101 0.83 -9.97 -9.33
CA SER A 101 0.04 -9.95 -10.56
C SER A 101 0.68 -9.06 -11.63
N LEU A 102 1.18 -7.88 -11.22
CA LEU A 102 1.96 -6.97 -12.05
C LEU A 102 3.24 -7.63 -12.58
N GLY A 103 4.00 -8.31 -11.71
CA GLY A 103 5.21 -9.02 -12.08
C GLY A 103 4.95 -10.15 -13.08
N PHE A 104 3.86 -10.90 -12.88
CA PHE A 104 3.42 -11.93 -13.81
C PHE A 104 3.03 -11.33 -15.17
N LEU A 105 2.24 -10.26 -15.19
CA LEU A 105 1.86 -9.55 -16.42
C LEU A 105 3.10 -9.01 -17.17
N GLN A 106 4.06 -8.43 -16.45
CA GLN A 106 5.30 -7.92 -17.06
C GLN A 106 6.16 -9.05 -17.63
N ALA A 107 6.29 -10.18 -16.92
CA ALA A 107 7.02 -11.34 -17.40
C ALA A 107 6.36 -11.99 -18.62
N TRP A 108 5.03 -11.90 -18.73
CA TRP A 108 4.28 -12.42 -19.88
C TRP A 108 4.29 -11.47 -21.09
N LEU A 109 4.46 -10.17 -20.86
CA LEU A 109 4.51 -9.12 -21.90
C LEU A 109 5.93 -8.84 -22.41
N GLN A 110 6.97 -9.24 -21.69
CA GLN A 110 8.35 -9.17 -22.20
C GLN A 110 8.64 -10.41 -23.07
N PRO A 111 9.08 -10.23 -24.33
CA PRO A 111 9.41 -11.34 -25.24
C PRO A 111 10.65 -12.12 -24.81
#